data_AF-A0A816HQE0-F1
#
_entry.id   AF-A0A816HQE0-F1
#
_cell.length_a   1.000
_cell.length_b   1.000
_cell.length_c   1.000
_cell.angle_alpha   90.00
_cell.angle_beta   90.00
_cell.angle_gamma   90.00
#
_symmetry.space_group_name_H-M   'P 1'
#
loop_
_entity.id
_entity.type
_entity.pdbx_description
1 polymer ?
#
loop_
_entity_poly.entity_id
_entity_poly.type
_entity_poly.pdbx_seq_one_letter_code
_entity_poly.pdbx_strand_id
1 'polypeptide(L)'
;MASNTTVTCVTEVVKQLHDWSKRNIRQETLICTMNFMDLYSMIPQTEGIMSIKKLLDYFKIKKIGNIKAETIIKLCRFVIQNSYFSYNGKYFYQVRGGAIGSP
;
A
#
# COMPACT_ATOMS: atom_id res chain seq x y z
N MET A 1 -5.02 -12.92 11.84
CA MET A 1 -3.91 -12.05 12.31
C MET A 1 -4.14 -10.57 11.96
N ALA A 2 -4.65 -10.20 10.77
CA ALA A 2 -4.95 -8.78 10.44
C ALA A 2 -6.13 -8.15 11.21
N SER A 3 -7.04 -8.96 11.76
CA SER A 3 -8.23 -8.49 12.48
C SER A 3 -7.91 -7.75 13.78
N ASN A 4 -6.77 -8.02 14.42
CA ASN A 4 -6.43 -7.41 15.73
C ASN A 4 -5.78 -6.02 15.62
N THR A 5 -5.42 -5.58 14.41
CA THR A 5 -4.83 -4.24 14.16
C THR A 5 -5.72 -3.37 13.27
N THR A 6 -6.83 -3.92 12.78
CA THR A 6 -7.74 -3.19 11.91
C THR A 6 -8.76 -2.46 12.77
N VAL A 7 -8.69 -1.14 12.79
CA VAL A 7 -9.70 -0.29 13.43
C VAL A 7 -10.63 0.22 12.34
N THR A 8 -11.93 -0.06 12.47
CA THR A 8 -12.94 0.31 11.46
C THR A 8 -13.64 1.64 11.77
N CYS A 9 -13.36 2.22 12.95
CA CYS A 9 -14.00 3.44 13.42
C CYS A 9 -12.98 4.49 13.87
N VAL A 10 -13.10 5.73 13.38
CA VAL A 10 -12.17 6.83 13.70
C VAL A 10 -12.19 7.17 15.19
N THR A 11 -13.35 7.12 15.85
CA THR A 11 -13.44 7.41 17.29
C THR A 11 -12.69 6.39 18.14
N GLU A 12 -12.67 5.13 17.69
CA GLU A 12 -11.90 4.06 18.31
C GLU A 12 -10.39 4.30 18.14
N VAL A 13 -9.95 4.73 16.95
CA VAL A 13 -8.55 5.11 16.70
C VAL A 13 -8.12 6.23 17.65
N VAL A 14 -8.92 7.30 17.75
CA VAL A 14 -8.60 8.45 18.62
C VAL A 14 -8.52 8.02 20.09
N LYS A 15 -9.47 7.18 20.54
CA LYS A 15 -9.45 6.65 21.90
C LYS A 15 -8.20 5.80 22.17
N GLN A 16 -7.86 4.89 21.27
CA GLN A 16 -6.67 4.04 21.41
C GLN A 16 -5.39 4.88 21.40
N LEU A 17 -5.27 5.87 20.53
CA LEU A 17 -4.13 6.80 20.51
C LEU A 17 -4.02 7.60 21.81
N HIS A 18 -5.14 8.05 22.36
CA HIS A 18 -5.17 8.76 23.64
C HIS A 18 -4.76 7.87 24.82
N ASP A 19 -5.22 6.62 24.85
CA ASP A 19 -4.83 5.69 25.93
C ASP A 19 -3.39 5.19 25.77
N TRP A 20 -2.90 5.10 24.54
CA TRP A 20 -1.49 4.87 24.24
C TRP A 20 -0.63 6.06 24.69
N SER A 21 -1.07 7.30 24.43
CA SER A 21 -0.28 8.49 24.74
C SER A 21 -0.02 8.68 26.23
N LYS A 22 -1.00 8.38 27.09
CA LYS A 22 -0.87 8.43 28.56
C LYS A 22 0.32 7.63 29.11
N ARG A 23 0.73 6.57 28.42
CA ARG A 23 1.82 5.67 28.86
C ARG A 23 3.13 5.88 28.10
N ASN A 24 3.05 6.43 26.88
CA ASN A 24 4.18 6.42 25.95
C ASN A 24 4.70 7.82 25.59
N ILE A 25 3.90 8.89 25.76
CA ILE A 25 4.37 10.27 25.57
C ILE A 25 4.97 10.79 26.87
N ARG A 26 6.20 11.28 26.77
CA ARG A 26 6.94 11.96 27.84
C ARG A 26 7.19 13.41 27.44
N GLN A 27 7.69 14.20 28.38
CA GLN A 27 7.96 15.62 28.14
C GLN A 27 9.04 15.82 27.06
N GLU A 28 9.93 14.85 26.87
CA GLU A 28 11.03 14.87 25.89
C GLU A 28 10.64 14.21 24.56
N THR A 29 9.39 13.75 24.41
CA THR A 29 8.94 13.09 23.19
C THR A 29 8.88 14.08 22.03
N LEU A 30 9.64 13.80 20.97
CA LEU A 30 9.56 14.53 19.70
C LEU A 30 8.52 13.89 18.78
N ILE A 31 7.56 14.69 18.33
CA ILE A 31 6.54 14.28 17.36
C ILE A 31 6.96 14.80 15.99
N CYS A 32 7.04 13.90 15.01
CA CYS A 32 7.29 14.25 13.62
C CYS A 32 6.10 13.78 12.77
N THR A 33 5.59 14.67 11.92
CA THR A 33 4.59 14.35 10.90
C THR A 33 5.20 14.50 9.53
N MET A 34 5.04 13.48 8.69
CA MET A 34 5.48 13.52 7.29
C MET A 34 4.24 13.44 6.39
N ASN A 35 4.13 14.38 5.46
CA ASN A 35 3.10 14.35 4.43
C ASN A 35 3.74 13.95 3.10
N PHE A 36 3.29 12.86 2.52
CA PHE A 36 3.76 12.39 1.21
C PHE A 36 2.81 12.91 0.14
N MET A 37 3.30 13.82 -0.71
CA MET A 37 2.56 14.29 -1.87
C MET A 37 2.62 13.24 -2.99
N ASP A 38 1.55 13.15 -3.79
CA ASP A 38 1.52 12.37 -5.03
C ASP A 38 1.85 10.89 -4.86
N LEU A 39 1.49 10.30 -3.70
CA LEU A 39 1.89 8.93 -3.34
C LEU A 39 1.67 7.93 -4.49
N TYR A 40 0.46 7.90 -5.05
CA TYR A 40 0.09 6.95 -6.10
C TYR A 40 0.90 7.13 -7.39
N SER A 41 1.04 8.35 -7.89
CA SER A 41 1.77 8.64 -9.12
C SER A 41 3.30 8.52 -8.93
N MET A 42 3.77 8.46 -7.68
CA MET A 42 5.18 8.38 -7.36
C MET A 42 5.66 6.99 -6.95
N ILE A 43 4.76 6.00 -6.78
CA ILE A 43 5.12 4.60 -6.48
C ILE A 43 6.14 4.08 -7.50
N PRO A 44 7.33 3.64 -7.05
CA PRO A 44 8.28 2.97 -7.92
C PRO A 44 7.72 1.61 -8.33
N GLN A 45 7.40 1.43 -9.60
CA GLN A 45 6.64 0.28 -10.08
C GLN A 45 7.35 -1.06 -9.81
N THR A 46 8.66 -1.12 -10.09
CA THR A 46 9.48 -2.33 -9.90
C THR A 46 9.59 -2.69 -8.43
N GLU A 47 9.92 -1.71 -7.59
CA GLU A 47 10.09 -1.88 -6.15
C GLU A 47 8.75 -2.20 -5.47
N GLY A 48 7.65 -1.64 -5.98
CA GLY A 48 6.30 -2.00 -5.56
C GLY A 48 6.01 -3.49 -5.76
N ILE A 49 6.28 -4.01 -6.97
CA ILE A 49 6.11 -5.45 -7.27
C ILE A 49 7.04 -6.31 -6.41
N MET A 50 8.30 -5.88 -6.23
CA MET A 50 9.25 -6.58 -5.37
C MET A 50 8.83 -6.59 -3.90
N SER A 51 8.18 -5.53 -3.44
CA SER A 51 7.64 -5.43 -2.07
C SER A 51 6.50 -6.42 -1.87
N ILE A 52 5.60 -6.60 -2.85
CA ILE A 52 4.56 -7.64 -2.82
C ILE A 52 5.19 -9.02 -2.75
N LYS A 53 6.21 -9.30 -3.59
CA LYS A 53 6.93 -10.59 -3.54
C LYS A 53 7.55 -10.83 -2.16
N LYS A 54 8.24 -9.83 -1.61
CA LYS A 54 8.85 -9.91 -0.28
C LYS A 54 7.82 -10.18 0.80
N LEU A 55 6.63 -9.58 0.72
CA LEU A 55 5.52 -9.80 1.65
C LEU A 55 5.01 -11.24 1.58
N LEU A 56 4.77 -11.78 0.38
CA LEU A 56 4.33 -13.16 0.18
C LEU A 56 5.37 -14.16 0.71
N ASP A 57 6.65 -13.90 0.42
CA ASP A 57 7.77 -14.72 0.91
C ASP A 57 7.87 -14.69 2.44
N TYR A 58 7.74 -13.51 3.05
CA TYR A 58 7.79 -13.32 4.51
C TYR A 58 6.69 -14.12 5.23
N PHE A 59 5.46 -14.08 4.72
CA PHE A 59 4.34 -14.85 5.27
C PHE A 59 4.29 -16.30 4.79
N LYS A 60 5.30 -16.76 4.03
CA LYS A 60 5.37 -18.11 3.44
C LYS A 60 4.12 -18.46 2.61
N ILE A 61 3.48 -17.47 1.99
CA ILE A 61 2.28 -17.64 1.16
C ILE A 61 2.71 -18.17 -0.21
N LYS A 62 2.36 -19.43 -0.50
CA LYS A 62 2.64 -20.06 -1.79
C LYS A 62 1.51 -19.95 -2.80
N LYS A 63 0.27 -19.74 -2.33
CA LYS A 63 -0.92 -19.53 -3.15
C LYS A 63 -1.98 -18.74 -2.40
N ILE A 64 -2.82 -18.02 -3.13
CA ILE A 64 -4.05 -17.38 -2.62
C ILE A 64 -5.21 -17.99 -3.39
N GLY A 65 -6.11 -18.68 -2.67
CA GLY A 65 -7.09 -19.58 -3.29
C GLY A 65 -6.40 -20.63 -4.17
N ASN A 66 -6.72 -20.60 -5.47
CA ASN A 66 -6.15 -21.50 -6.48
C ASN A 66 -5.01 -20.87 -7.30
N ILE A 67 -4.59 -19.64 -7.00
CA ILE A 67 -3.59 -18.90 -7.77
C ILE A 67 -2.23 -18.99 -7.07
N LYS A 68 -1.21 -19.49 -7.77
CA LYS A 68 0.18 -19.54 -7.27
C LYS A 68 0.70 -18.12 -7.03
N ALA A 69 1.50 -17.93 -5.98
CA ALA A 69 2.12 -16.64 -5.67
C ALA A 69 2.90 -16.05 -6.87
N GLU A 70 3.61 -16.89 -7.61
CA GLU A 70 4.32 -16.49 -8.85
C GLU A 70 3.39 -15.90 -9.91
N THR A 71 2.20 -16.48 -10.07
CA THR A 71 1.19 -15.96 -11.00
C THR A 71 0.66 -14.62 -10.51
N ILE A 72 0.43 -14.46 -9.20
CA ILE A 72 0.00 -13.18 -8.61
C ILE A 72 1.04 -12.10 -8.91
N ILE A 73 2.34 -12.37 -8.68
CA ILE A 73 3.41 -11.41 -8.98
C ILE A 73 3.46 -11.05 -10.48
N LYS A 74 3.29 -12.02 -11.38
CA LYS A 74 3.21 -11.77 -12.83
C LYS A 74 2.02 -10.88 -13.19
N LEU A 75 0.84 -11.12 -12.59
CA LEU A 75 -0.36 -10.31 -12.81
C LEU A 75 -0.19 -8.89 -12.26
N CYS A 76 0.36 -8.73 -11.04
CA CYS A 76 0.67 -7.41 -10.49
C CYS A 76 1.62 -6.63 -11.40
N ARG A 77 2.68 -7.30 -11.88
CA ARG A 77 3.62 -6.70 -12.84
C ARG A 77 2.90 -6.26 -14.12
N PHE A 78 2.05 -7.12 -14.67
CA PHE A 78 1.30 -6.83 -15.88
C PHE A 78 0.42 -5.59 -15.69
N VAL A 79 -0.39 -5.54 -14.63
CA VAL A 79 -1.31 -4.42 -14.36
C VAL A 79 -0.55 -3.11 -14.14
N ILE A 80 0.50 -3.12 -13.31
CA ILE A 80 1.24 -1.90 -12.97
C ILE A 80 2.04 -1.37 -14.17
N GLN A 81 2.69 -2.25 -14.94
CA GLN A 81 3.56 -1.87 -16.06
C GLN A 81 2.82 -1.74 -17.40
N ASN A 82 1.53 -2.05 -17.47
CA ASN A 82 0.71 -1.88 -18.68
C ASN A 82 -0.50 -0.98 -18.37
N SER A 83 -0.26 0.08 -17.60
CA SER A 83 -1.26 1.08 -17.29
C SER A 83 -1.36 2.13 -18.41
N TYR A 84 -2.56 2.29 -18.95
CA TYR A 84 -2.88 3.29 -19.97
C TYR A 84 -4.11 4.08 -19.53
N PHE A 85 -4.10 5.37 -19.81
CA PHE A 85 -5.26 6.23 -19.58
C PHE A 85 -5.59 7.03 -20.83
N SER A 86 -6.86 7.39 -20.98
CA SER A 86 -7.31 8.25 -22.09
C SER A 86 -7.60 9.64 -21.58
N TYR A 87 -7.17 10.65 -22.33
CA TYR A 87 -7.49 12.04 -22.07
C TYR A 87 -7.58 12.80 -23.39
N ASN A 88 -8.68 13.54 -23.58
CA ASN A 88 -8.93 14.34 -24.79
C ASN A 88 -8.75 13.54 -26.10
N GLY A 89 -9.34 12.34 -26.17
CA GLY A 89 -9.28 11.46 -27.35
C GLY A 89 -7.92 10.84 -27.64
N LYS A 90 -6.92 11.02 -26.75
CA LYS A 90 -5.58 10.43 -26.87
C LYS A 90 -5.34 9.40 -25.78
N TYR A 91 -4.52 8.40 -26.08
CA TYR A 91 -4.07 7.40 -25.13
C TYR A 91 -2.66 7.73 -24.65
N PHE A 92 -2.44 7.57 -23.35
CA PHE A 92 -1.18 7.83 -22.68
C PHE A 92 -0.76 6.59 -21.92
N TYR A 93 0.51 6.23 -22.05
CA TYR A 93 1.13 5.17 -21.27
C TYR A 93 1.67 5.75 -19.96
N GLN A 94 1.33 5.13 -18.83
CA GLN A 94 1.80 5.55 -17.53
C GLN A 94 3.20 4.98 -17.26
N VAL A 95 4.19 5.86 -17.32
CA VAL A 95 5.61 5.50 -17.12
C VAL A 95 6.04 5.41 -15.65
N ARG A 96 5.25 5.96 -14.72
CA ARG A 96 5.56 6.00 -13.29
C ARG A 96 4.29 5.91 -12.44
N GLY A 97 4.41 5.30 -11.25
CA GLY A 97 3.32 5.21 -10.29
C GLY A 97 2.33 4.10 -10.61
N GLY A 98 1.29 4.04 -9.80
CA GLY A 98 0.07 3.28 -10.08
C GLY A 98 -1.04 4.18 -10.61
N ALA A 99 -2.00 3.60 -11.34
CA ALA A 99 -3.17 4.34 -11.79
C ALA A 99 -4.03 4.75 -10.58
N ILE A 100 -4.30 6.04 -10.43
CA ILE A 100 -5.19 6.53 -9.39
C ILE A 100 -6.61 6.06 -9.72
N GLY A 101 -7.27 5.40 -8.76
CA GLY A 101 -8.61 4.86 -8.94
C GLY A 101 -8.68 3.46 -9.54
N SER A 102 -7.54 2.77 -9.72
CA SER A 102 -7.57 1.33 -9.98
C SER A 102 -8.06 0.55 -8.74
N PRO A 103 -8.91 -0.48 -8.89
CA PRO A 103 -9.38 -1.32 -7.79
C PRO A 103 -8.25 -2.02 -7.01
#